data_AF-A0A1G3HB96-F1
#
_entry.id   AF-A0A1G3HB96-F1
#
_cell.length_a   1.000
_cell.length_b   1.000
_cell.length_c   1.000
_cell.angle_alpha   90.00
_cell.angle_beta   90.00
_cell.angle_gamma   90.00
#
_symmetry.space_group_name_H-M   'P 1'
#
loop_
_entity.id
_entity.type
_entity.pdbx_description
1 polymer ?
#
loop_
_entity_poly.entity_id
_entity_poly.type
_entity_poly.pdbx_seq_one_letter_code
_entity_poly.pdbx_strand_id
1 'polypeptide(L)'
;MHNRDDMKKHDDRPATKGDLDRFATKADLDRFATKIELKEEIAGLRTELKLEIAETRRTLAIEIVKTNARIDSVKDQLMEELSQIKSHVSGVLDRAVSRMETLWRESVTLPKEIDRHAAILGDHAVRIKALEARPG
;
A
#
# COMPACT_ATOMS: atom_id res chain seq x y z
N MET A 1 -20.65 -81.37 28.74
CA MET A 1 -19.59 -80.54 29.39
C MET A 1 -18.56 -80.23 28.32
N HIS A 2 -18.27 -78.95 28.11
CA HIS A 2 -17.46 -78.43 27.01
C HIS A 2 -15.99 -78.90 27.07
N ASN A 3 -15.45 -79.12 25.87
CA ASN A 3 -14.09 -79.52 25.49
C ASN A 3 -12.97 -79.07 26.45
N ARG A 4 -12.21 -80.04 26.94
CA ARG A 4 -10.76 -79.86 27.26
C ARG A 4 -9.86 -80.18 26.07
N ASP A 5 -10.44 -80.56 24.92
CA ASP A 5 -9.71 -80.94 23.70
C ASP A 5 -9.13 -79.75 22.93
N ASP A 6 -9.44 -78.51 23.34
CA ASP A 6 -8.99 -77.31 22.62
C ASP A 6 -7.74 -76.66 23.23
N MET A 7 -7.17 -77.25 24.30
CA MET A 7 -5.86 -76.81 24.79
C MET A 7 -4.80 -77.46 23.91
N LYS A 8 -4.46 -76.77 22.80
CA LYS A 8 -3.33 -77.08 21.90
C LYS A 8 -2.23 -77.76 22.69
N LYS A 9 -1.96 -79.04 22.39
CA LYS A 9 -0.80 -79.78 22.88
C LYS A 9 0.43 -78.89 22.64
N HIS A 10 0.96 -78.30 23.70
CA HIS A 10 2.29 -77.72 23.65
C HIS A 10 3.23 -78.90 23.50
N ASP A 11 3.76 -79.04 22.30
CA ASP A 11 4.73 -80.06 21.93
C ASP A 11 6.06 -79.66 22.61
N ASP A 12 6.38 -80.27 23.75
CA ASP A 12 7.58 -79.99 24.56
C ASP A 12 8.90 -80.43 23.88
N ARG A 13 8.85 -80.78 22.58
CA ARG A 13 10.04 -81.11 21.81
C ARG A 13 10.91 -79.86 21.62
N PRO A 14 12.25 -80.00 21.70
CA PRO A 14 13.16 -78.92 21.35
C PRO A 14 12.88 -78.41 19.94
N ALA A 15 12.85 -77.10 19.75
CA ALA A 15 12.70 -76.50 18.43
C ALA A 15 13.79 -77.01 17.48
N THR A 16 13.38 -77.44 16.29
CA THR A 16 14.27 -77.92 15.22
C THR A 16 14.63 -76.79 14.28
N LYS A 17 15.67 -76.98 13.45
CA LYS A 17 16.10 -75.96 12.49
C LYS A 17 14.98 -75.58 11.49
N GLY A 18 14.13 -76.53 11.10
CA GLY A 18 12.97 -76.28 10.23
C GLY A 18 11.84 -75.50 10.91
N ASP A 19 11.76 -75.50 12.25
CA ASP A 19 10.79 -74.66 12.97
C ASP A 19 11.15 -73.16 12.88
N LEU A 20 12.39 -72.83 12.48
CA LEU A 20 12.88 -71.46 12.29
C LEU A 20 12.61 -70.89 10.88
N ASP A 21 12.34 -71.73 9.87
CA ASP A 21 12.16 -71.30 8.47
C ASP A 21 10.94 -70.39 8.26
N ARG A 22 9.98 -70.42 9.20
CA ARG A 22 8.78 -69.55 9.21
C ARG A 22 9.06 -68.14 9.74
N PHE A 23 10.24 -67.88 10.29
CA PHE A 23 10.61 -66.57 10.83
C PHE A 23 11.44 -65.79 9.81
N ALA A 24 11.29 -64.46 9.82
CA ALA A 24 12.05 -63.56 8.95
C ALA A 24 13.55 -63.75 9.15
N THR A 25 14.28 -63.88 8.04
CA THR A 25 15.73 -63.94 8.01
C THR A 25 16.33 -62.53 8.08
N LYS A 26 17.64 -62.44 8.31
CA LYS A 26 18.35 -61.16 8.27
C LYS A 26 18.21 -60.47 6.91
N ALA A 27 18.21 -61.24 5.81
CA ALA A 27 18.02 -60.72 4.46
C ALA A 27 16.59 -60.15 4.25
N ASP A 28 15.58 -60.73 4.91
CA ASP A 28 14.20 -60.22 4.85
C ASP A 28 14.03 -58.85 5.52
N LEU A 29 14.98 -58.47 6.39
CA LEU A 29 15.00 -57.19 7.10
C LEU A 29 15.76 -56.09 6.35
N ASP A 30 16.65 -56.43 5.40
CA ASP A 30 17.48 -55.47 4.66
C ASP A 30 16.65 -54.51 3.78
N ARG A 31 15.41 -54.88 3.44
CA ARG A 31 14.46 -54.03 2.70
C ARG A 31 13.78 -52.96 3.55
N PHE A 32 13.94 -52.99 4.87
CA PHE A 32 13.33 -52.02 5.78
C PHE A 32 14.34 -50.98 6.22
N ALA A 33 13.91 -49.72 6.25
CA ALA A 33 14.74 -48.64 6.73
C ALA A 33 15.21 -48.92 8.17
N THR A 34 16.52 -48.91 8.37
CA THR A 34 17.13 -49.04 9.69
C THR A 34 16.87 -47.79 10.52
N LYS A 35 16.98 -47.92 11.84
CA LYS A 35 16.92 -46.78 12.74
C LYS A 35 17.96 -45.68 12.42
N ILE A 36 19.07 -46.05 11.78
CA ILE A 36 20.12 -45.11 11.37
C ILE A 36 19.62 -44.32 10.15
N GLU A 37 19.14 -45.00 9.12
CA GLU A 37 18.62 -44.38 7.89
C GLU A 37 17.47 -43.39 8.20
N LEU A 38 16.52 -43.78 9.05
CA LEU A 38 15.42 -42.88 9.45
C LEU A 38 15.92 -41.63 10.20
N LYS A 39 17.00 -41.75 11.00
CA LYS A 39 17.57 -40.60 11.69
C LYS A 39 18.27 -39.65 10.72
N GLU A 40 18.97 -40.20 9.73
CA GLU A 40 19.63 -39.43 8.68
C GLU A 40 18.61 -38.69 7.81
N GLU A 41 17.53 -39.36 7.41
CA GLU A 41 16.42 -38.76 6.66
C GLU A 41 15.76 -37.63 7.45
N ILE A 42 15.43 -37.86 8.73
CA ILE A 42 14.87 -36.80 9.61
C ILE A 42 15.84 -35.63 9.77
N ALA A 43 17.15 -35.88 9.87
CA ALA A 43 18.15 -34.83 9.97
C ALA A 43 18.26 -34.03 8.65
N GLY A 44 18.17 -34.70 7.50
CA GLY A 44 18.09 -34.08 6.18
C GLY A 44 16.88 -33.17 6.06
N LEU A 45 15.69 -33.71 6.31
CA LEU A 45 14.43 -32.95 6.25
C LEU A 45 14.42 -31.74 7.21
N ARG A 46 14.99 -31.89 8.41
CA ARG A 46 15.15 -30.75 9.35
C ARG A 46 16.06 -29.67 8.81
N THR A 47 17.11 -30.06 8.09
CA THR A 47 18.06 -29.12 7.50
C THR A 47 17.43 -28.39 6.32
N GLU A 48 16.75 -29.11 5.44
CA GLU A 48 15.99 -28.55 4.31
C GLU A 48 14.93 -27.56 4.79
N LEU A 49 14.07 -27.98 5.73
CA LEU A 49 13.03 -27.11 6.29
C LEU A 49 13.62 -25.85 6.93
N LYS A 50 14.76 -25.95 7.61
CA LYS A 50 15.42 -24.79 8.21
C LYS A 50 15.91 -23.80 7.14
N LEU A 51 16.43 -24.31 6.01
CA LEU A 51 16.86 -23.50 4.88
C LEU A 51 15.67 -22.81 4.20
N GLU A 52 14.58 -23.53 3.95
CA GLU A 52 13.36 -22.97 3.34
C GLU A 52 12.73 -21.88 4.21
N ILE A 53 12.68 -22.09 5.54
CA ILE A 53 12.21 -21.08 6.49
C ILE A 53 13.11 -19.85 6.46
N ALA A 54 14.43 -20.03 6.39
CA ALA A 54 15.37 -18.92 6.32
C ALA A 54 15.20 -18.12 5.02
N GLU A 55 15.01 -18.79 3.89
CA GLU A 55 14.81 -18.14 2.58
C GLU A 55 13.47 -17.39 2.52
N THR A 56 12.40 -18.00 3.02
CA THR A 56 11.09 -17.35 3.12
C THR A 56 11.16 -16.09 3.98
N ARG A 57 11.84 -16.17 5.14
CA ARG A 57 12.05 -15.00 6.01
C ARG A 57 12.88 -13.91 5.34
N ARG A 58 13.92 -14.29 4.59
CA ARG A 58 14.75 -13.35 3.83
C ARG A 58 13.92 -12.62 2.78
N THR A 59 13.12 -13.36 2.01
CA THR A 59 12.24 -12.80 0.98
C THR A 59 11.23 -11.83 1.59
N LEU A 60 10.57 -12.22 2.67
CA LEU A 60 9.63 -11.36 3.38
C LEU A 60 10.29 -10.07 3.90
N ALA A 61 11.50 -10.16 4.47
CA ALA A 61 12.23 -8.99 4.93
C ALA A 61 12.53 -8.00 3.78
N ILE A 62 12.89 -8.50 2.60
CA ILE A 62 13.12 -7.68 1.41
C ILE A 62 11.81 -7.01 0.96
N GLU A 63 10.69 -7.73 0.96
CA GLU A 63 9.39 -7.18 0.58
C GLU A 63 8.89 -6.10 1.55
N ILE A 64 9.12 -6.28 2.85
CA ILE A 64 8.84 -5.26 3.87
C ILE A 64 9.61 -3.98 3.57
N VAL A 65 10.93 -4.09 3.31
CA VAL A 65 11.77 -2.93 2.99
C VAL A 65 11.30 -2.23 1.70
N LYS A 66 10.98 -3.00 0.65
CA LYS A 66 10.42 -2.43 -0.59
C LYS A 66 9.10 -1.71 -0.36
N THR A 67 8.22 -2.28 0.47
CA THR A 67 6.92 -1.69 0.80
C THR A 67 7.09 -0.39 1.59
N ASN A 68 7.99 -0.37 2.57
CA ASN A 68 8.31 0.85 3.32
C ASN A 68 8.86 1.95 2.40
N ALA A 69 9.78 1.62 1.49
CA ALA A 69 10.29 2.58 0.51
C ALA A 69 9.19 3.15 -0.40
N ARG A 70 8.21 2.33 -0.79
CA ARG A 70 7.03 2.80 -1.56
C ARG A 70 6.14 3.71 -0.73
N ILE A 71 5.94 3.40 0.56
CA ILE A 71 5.16 4.24 1.49
C ILE A 71 5.80 5.63 1.63
N ASP A 72 7.12 5.67 1.84
CA ASP A 72 7.86 6.93 1.96
C ASP A 72 7.77 7.75 0.67
N SER A 73 7.95 7.11 -0.49
CA SER A 73 7.81 7.80 -1.79
C SER A 73 6.41 8.39 -2.02
N VAL A 74 5.34 7.65 -1.67
CA VAL A 74 3.97 8.16 -1.81
C VAL A 74 3.71 9.31 -0.84
N LYS A 75 4.24 9.23 0.38
CA LYS A 75 4.14 10.31 1.37
C LYS A 75 4.82 11.58 0.88
N ASP A 76 6.03 11.47 0.31
CA ASP A 76 6.76 12.61 -0.23
C ASP A 76 6.02 13.25 -1.41
N GLN A 77 5.47 12.44 -2.32
CA GLN A 77 4.63 12.92 -3.42
C GLN A 77 3.40 13.67 -2.92
N LEU A 78 2.69 13.13 -1.93
CA LEU A 78 1.51 13.77 -1.36
C LEU A 78 1.86 15.12 -0.71
N MET A 79 2.99 15.19 0.01
CA MET A 79 3.44 16.44 0.62
C MET A 79 3.76 17.51 -0.42
N GLU A 80 4.39 17.12 -1.53
CA GLU A 80 4.68 18.01 -2.64
C GLU A 80 3.40 18.53 -3.31
N GLU A 81 2.44 17.65 -3.63
CA GLU A 81 1.15 18.07 -4.20
C GLU A 81 0.38 19.01 -3.27
N LEU A 82 0.37 18.75 -1.97
CA LEU A 82 -0.24 19.65 -0.98
C LEU A 82 0.43 21.01 -0.94
N SER A 83 1.76 21.06 -1.06
CA SER A 83 2.53 22.31 -1.14
C SER A 83 2.17 23.10 -2.40
N GLN A 84 2.08 22.42 -3.54
CA GLN A 84 1.70 23.02 -4.82
C GLN A 84 0.28 23.57 -4.78
N ILE A 85 -0.69 22.81 -4.25
CA ILE A 85 -2.08 23.26 -4.10
C ILE A 85 -2.14 24.48 -3.17
N LYS A 86 -1.44 24.45 -2.02
CA LYS A 86 -1.38 25.58 -1.10
C LYS A 86 -0.85 26.85 -1.78
N SER A 87 0.24 26.72 -2.53
CA SER A 87 0.83 27.82 -3.29
C SER A 87 -0.14 28.35 -4.34
N HIS A 88 -0.79 27.46 -5.08
CA HIS A 88 -1.75 27.82 -6.12
C HIS A 88 -2.94 28.59 -5.55
N VAL A 89 -3.56 28.08 -4.47
CA VAL A 89 -4.70 28.72 -3.80
C VAL A 89 -4.30 30.09 -3.26
N SER A 90 -3.13 30.21 -2.62
CA SER A 90 -2.63 31.48 -2.10
C SER A 90 -2.47 32.49 -3.23
N GLY A 91 -1.86 32.10 -4.34
CA GLY A 91 -1.69 33.00 -5.49
C GLY A 91 -3.00 33.41 -6.16
N VAL A 92 -4.02 32.53 -6.18
CA VAL A 92 -5.37 32.89 -6.67
C VAL A 92 -6.02 33.92 -5.74
N LEU A 93 -5.93 33.72 -4.43
CA LEU A 93 -6.45 34.66 -3.43
C LEU A 93 -5.76 36.01 -3.51
N ASP A 94 -4.43 36.05 -3.60
CA ASP A 94 -3.66 37.30 -3.71
C ASP A 94 -4.09 38.11 -4.94
N ARG A 95 -4.29 37.45 -6.09
CA ARG A 95 -4.78 38.11 -7.30
C ARG A 95 -6.21 38.61 -7.15
N ALA A 96 -7.10 37.83 -6.53
CA ALA A 96 -8.48 38.21 -6.31
C ALA A 96 -8.57 39.44 -5.38
N VAL A 97 -7.84 39.42 -4.27
CA VAL A 97 -7.74 40.52 -3.31
C VAL A 97 -7.17 41.77 -3.97
N SER A 98 -6.06 41.64 -4.70
CA SER A 98 -5.45 42.77 -5.43
C SER A 98 -6.43 43.42 -6.41
N ARG A 99 -7.21 42.60 -7.14
CA ARG A 99 -8.23 43.11 -8.06
C ARG A 99 -9.35 43.83 -7.31
N MET A 100 -9.80 43.30 -6.18
CA MET A 100 -10.81 43.94 -5.35
C MET A 100 -10.34 45.30 -4.83
N GLU A 101 -9.08 45.41 -4.41
CA GLU A 101 -8.51 46.69 -3.96
C GLU A 101 -8.50 47.74 -5.07
N THR A 102 -8.11 47.36 -6.29
CA THR A 102 -8.14 48.26 -7.45
C THR A 102 -9.55 48.73 -7.77
N LEU A 103 -10.51 47.80 -7.88
CA LEU A 103 -11.91 48.14 -8.14
C LEU A 103 -12.50 49.02 -7.04
N TRP A 104 -12.15 48.76 -5.78
CA TRP A 104 -12.58 49.59 -4.67
C TRP A 104 -12.05 51.01 -4.79
N ARG A 105 -10.75 51.19 -5.08
CA ARG A 105 -10.16 52.52 -5.33
C ARG A 105 -10.85 53.26 -6.46
N GLU A 106 -11.09 52.60 -7.58
CA GLU A 106 -11.81 53.17 -8.74
C GLU A 106 -13.23 53.59 -8.35
N SER A 107 -13.96 52.74 -7.63
CA SER A 107 -15.34 53.04 -7.21
C SER A 107 -15.45 54.27 -6.31
N VAL A 108 -14.41 54.57 -5.51
CA VAL A 108 -14.35 55.76 -4.67
C VAL A 108 -14.11 57.04 -5.49
N THR A 109 -13.40 56.95 -6.63
CA THR A 109 -13.08 58.12 -7.46
C THR A 109 -14.14 58.43 -8.52
N LEU A 110 -14.85 57.41 -9.00
CA LEU A 110 -15.86 57.54 -10.06
C LEU A 110 -16.92 58.63 -9.80
N PRO A 111 -17.51 58.78 -8.60
CA PRO A 111 -18.49 59.84 -8.35
C PRO A 111 -17.94 61.25 -8.63
N LYS A 112 -16.68 61.51 -8.24
CA LYS A 112 -16.03 62.81 -8.46
C LYS A 112 -15.78 63.08 -9.94
N GLU A 113 -15.50 62.04 -10.72
CA GLU A 113 -15.33 62.15 -12.17
C GLU A 113 -16.67 62.39 -12.86
N ILE A 114 -17.74 61.72 -12.42
CA ILE A 114 -19.11 61.95 -12.89
C ILE A 114 -19.52 63.40 -12.62
N ASP A 115 -19.31 63.91 -11.40
CA ASP A 115 -19.64 65.29 -11.04
C ASP A 115 -18.87 66.30 -11.90
N ARG A 116 -17.58 66.07 -12.15
CA ARG A 116 -16.76 66.91 -13.04
C ARG A 116 -17.30 66.91 -14.47
N HIS A 117 -17.62 65.74 -15.02
CA HIS A 117 -18.18 65.65 -16.36
C HIS A 117 -19.55 66.32 -16.47
N ALA A 118 -20.40 66.18 -15.45
CA ALA A 118 -21.69 66.84 -15.39
C ALA A 118 -21.54 68.37 -15.42
N ALA A 119 -20.58 68.94 -14.68
CA ALA A 119 -20.28 70.37 -14.70
C ALA A 119 -19.84 70.85 -16.10
N ILE A 120 -18.89 70.15 -16.73
CA ILE A 120 -18.40 70.49 -18.08
C ILE A 120 -19.53 70.47 -19.11
N LEU A 121 -20.39 69.44 -19.06
CA LEU A 121 -21.55 69.35 -19.95
C LEU A 121 -22.55 70.48 -19.71
N GLY A 122 -22.76 70.89 -18.45
CA GLY A 122 -23.56 72.07 -18.11
C GLY A 122 -23.03 73.35 -18.76
N ASP A 123 -21.72 73.59 -18.63
CA ASP A 123 -21.06 74.76 -19.25
C ASP A 123 -21.18 74.73 -20.78
N HIS A 124 -20.97 73.56 -21.39
CA HIS A 124 -21.14 73.38 -22.84
C HIS A 124 -22.58 73.70 -23.27
N ALA A 125 -23.59 73.23 -22.53
CA ALA A 125 -24.99 73.51 -22.83
C ALA A 125 -25.31 75.01 -22.77
N VAL A 126 -24.75 75.74 -21.79
CA VAL A 126 -24.89 77.21 -21.70
C VAL A 126 -24.25 77.90 -22.91
N ARG A 127 -23.03 77.48 -23.29
CA ARG A 127 -22.31 78.07 -24.44
C ARG A 127 -23.05 77.83 -25.75
N ILE A 128 -23.63 76.64 -25.96
CA ILE A 128 -24.44 76.33 -27.14
C ILE A 128 -25.66 77.25 -27.20
N LYS A 129 -26.44 77.37 -26.12
CA LYS A 129 -27.61 78.28 -26.07
C LYS A 129 -27.26 79.73 -26.38
N ALA A 130 -26.11 80.21 -25.89
CA ALA A 130 -25.66 81.57 -26.16
C ALA A 130 -25.29 81.79 -27.64
N LEU A 131 -24.76 80.77 -28.31
CA LEU A 131 -24.48 80.83 -29.75
C LEU A 131 -25.78 80.78 -30.58
N GLU A 132 -26.76 79.97 -30.16
CA GLU A 132 -28.07 79.88 -30.82
C GLU A 132 -28.90 81.17 -30.71
N ALA A 133 -28.77 81.93 -29.62
CA ALA A 133 -29.53 83.16 -29.38
C ALA A 133 -28.97 84.41 -30.12
N ARG A 134 -27.87 84.27 -30.86
CA ARG A 134 -27.21 85.38 -31.55
C ARG A 134 -27.91 85.62 -32.91
N PRO A 135 -28.41 86.84 -33.23
CA PRO A 135 -28.95 87.13 -34.54
C PRO A 135 -27.84 87.00 -35.59
N GLY A 136 -28.11 86.26 -36.68
CA GLY A 136 -27.21 86.10 -37.82
C GLY A 136 -27.00 87.39 -38.61
#